data_AF-A0A9W9H132-F1
#
_entry.id   AF-A0A9W9H132-F1
#
_cell.length_a   1.000
_cell.length_b   1.000
_cell.length_c   1.000
_cell.angle_alpha   90.00
_cell.angle_beta   90.00
_cell.angle_gamma   90.00
#
_symmetry.space_group_name_H-M   'P 1'
#
loop_
_entity.id
_entity.type
_entity.pdbx_description
1 polymer ?
#
loop_
_entity_poly.entity_id
_entity_poly.type
_entity_poly.pdbx_seq_one_letter_code
_entity_poly.pdbx_strand_id
1 'polypeptide(L)'
;MPTKSSKTVAETSWDTGLHPEDQWGYWITQVESMATMLNVWHYMDPNLPEDQVCPAPVASRETYLHPSEINPEATNSLQLSKEDHELYRRIVSQFNGEWSWAEHVRSKINEVNNFIIANMFPEYRYILLDKTPYEKLVFLKQRFEPIVRRPKGATTYRIEDSPRQRVRNAWRDLVRRPIGKTSINKWLATWSKLYEEGKAMQIPEIAYKSDEYPQDRDAIYDFLHAVQPFDEIFAVLWREKIEDPNFAISFHDVLAAFRNHRNVKGAAKSQLASSAAWRPS
;
A
#
# COMPACT_ATOMS: atom_id res chain seq x y z
N MET A 1 35.97 18.26 16.66
CA MET A 1 35.24 17.26 15.86
C MET A 1 34.00 16.84 16.61
N PRO A 2 32.78 17.06 16.10
CA PRO A 2 31.60 16.35 16.55
C PRO A 2 31.21 15.30 15.51
N THR A 3 31.12 14.06 15.95
CA THR A 3 30.68 12.90 15.19
C THR A 3 29.22 13.05 14.78
N LYS A 4 28.95 12.78 13.50
CA LYS A 4 27.62 12.83 12.89
C LYS A 4 26.70 11.81 13.54
N SER A 5 25.58 12.29 14.06
CA SER A 5 24.42 11.51 14.45
C SER A 5 23.91 10.73 13.23
N SER A 6 23.72 9.43 13.42
CA SER A 6 23.20 8.48 12.44
C SER A 6 21.81 8.89 12.00
N LYS A 7 21.57 8.80 10.69
CA LYS A 7 20.27 8.99 10.05
C LYS A 7 19.24 8.03 10.66
N THR A 8 18.26 8.58 11.36
CA THR A 8 17.04 7.88 11.72
C THR A 8 16.28 7.59 10.43
N VAL A 9 16.09 6.31 10.13
CA VAL A 9 15.12 5.82 9.15
C VAL A 9 13.77 6.40 9.54
N ALA A 10 13.03 6.95 8.57
CA ALA A 10 11.70 7.49 8.80
C ALA A 10 10.79 6.38 9.35
N GLU A 11 10.63 6.37 10.66
CA GLU A 11 9.60 5.62 11.37
C GLU A 11 8.27 6.26 10.96
N THR A 12 7.57 5.62 10.02
CA THR A 12 6.16 5.91 9.77
C THR A 12 5.40 5.48 11.02
N SER A 13 5.25 6.40 11.98
CA SER A 13 4.42 6.19 13.16
C SER A 13 2.98 5.94 12.71
N TRP A 14 2.47 4.75 13.06
CA TRP A 14 1.10 4.31 12.85
C TRP A 14 0.18 4.71 14.02
N ASP A 15 0.52 5.77 14.76
CA ASP A 15 -0.20 6.18 15.99
C ASP A 15 -1.65 6.63 15.75
N THR A 16 -2.10 6.61 14.49
CA THR A 16 -3.51 6.72 14.13
C THR A 16 -3.80 5.60 13.16
N GLY A 17 -4.63 4.63 13.57
CA GLY A 17 -5.04 3.50 12.73
C GLY A 17 -5.62 3.94 11.37
N LEU A 18 -5.94 2.97 10.50
CA LEU A 18 -6.59 3.19 9.20
C LEU A 18 -7.53 4.42 9.23
N HIS A 19 -7.47 5.37 8.31
CA HIS A 19 -8.50 6.42 8.14
C HIS A 19 -8.33 7.03 6.75
N PRO A 20 -9.36 7.48 5.97
CA PRO A 20 -10.69 6.96 5.63
C PRO A 20 -10.61 5.94 4.46
N GLU A 21 -11.73 5.67 3.75
CA GLU A 21 -11.87 4.82 2.53
C GLU A 21 -10.68 4.89 1.53
N ASP A 22 -9.98 6.01 1.49
CA ASP A 22 -8.81 6.26 0.64
C ASP A 22 -7.56 5.43 1.02
N GLN A 23 -7.45 4.94 2.26
CA GLN A 23 -6.32 4.14 2.74
C GLN A 23 -6.55 2.63 2.67
N TRP A 24 -7.79 2.19 2.47
CA TRP A 24 -8.14 0.76 2.39
C TRP A 24 -7.29 0.03 1.34
N GLY A 25 -7.21 0.59 0.12
CA GLY A 25 -6.47 -0.01 -0.99
C GLY A 25 -4.97 -0.14 -0.72
N TYR A 26 -4.36 0.82 -0.01
CA TYR A 26 -2.96 0.71 0.39
C TYR A 26 -2.78 -0.36 1.48
N TRP A 27 -3.65 -0.34 2.49
CA TRP A 27 -3.57 -1.26 3.62
C TRP A 27 -3.77 -2.72 3.20
N ILE A 28 -4.79 -3.02 2.39
CA ILE A 28 -5.04 -4.39 1.93
C ILE A 28 -3.89 -4.90 1.08
N THR A 29 -3.28 -4.05 0.25
CA THR A 29 -2.08 -4.38 -0.53
C THR A 29 -0.89 -4.73 0.39
N GLN A 30 -0.74 -4.08 1.54
CA GLN A 30 0.31 -4.44 2.52
C GLN A 30 0.05 -5.82 3.13
N VAL A 31 -1.20 -6.11 3.49
CA VAL A 31 -1.60 -7.44 4.01
C VAL A 31 -1.37 -8.52 2.97
N GLU A 32 -1.82 -8.29 1.72
CA GLU A 32 -1.63 -9.21 0.60
C GLU A 32 -0.14 -9.43 0.31
N SER A 33 0.67 -8.37 0.28
CA SER A 33 2.11 -8.47 0.07
C SER A 33 2.80 -9.29 1.16
N MET A 34 2.44 -9.08 2.43
CA MET A 34 2.99 -9.86 3.55
C MET A 34 2.56 -11.33 3.46
N ALA A 35 1.29 -11.59 3.23
CA ALA A 35 0.76 -12.95 3.13
C ALA A 35 1.30 -13.71 1.91
N THR A 36 1.52 -13.02 0.79
CA THR A 36 2.14 -13.58 -0.42
C THR A 36 3.60 -13.90 -0.18
N MET A 37 4.36 -13.02 0.49
CA MET A 37 5.74 -13.29 0.89
C MET A 37 5.86 -14.51 1.81
N LEU A 38 4.87 -14.70 2.68
CA LEU A 38 4.77 -15.86 3.57
C LEU A 38 4.13 -17.09 2.92
N ASN A 39 3.71 -17.00 1.66
CA ASN A 39 3.02 -18.05 0.91
C ASN A 39 1.76 -18.59 1.61
N VAL A 40 0.95 -17.68 2.16
CA VAL A 40 -0.29 -18.01 2.90
C VAL A 40 -1.52 -17.21 2.44
N TRP A 41 -1.40 -16.38 1.41
CA TRP A 41 -2.51 -15.53 0.95
C TRP A 41 -3.75 -16.33 0.55
N HIS A 42 -3.57 -17.48 -0.09
CA HIS A 42 -4.66 -18.37 -0.53
C HIS A 42 -5.50 -18.96 0.61
N TYR A 43 -5.06 -18.87 1.86
CA TYR A 43 -5.84 -19.27 3.04
C TYR A 43 -6.72 -18.13 3.60
N MET A 44 -6.61 -16.91 3.06
CA MET A 44 -7.26 -15.73 3.66
C MET A 44 -7.73 -14.68 2.66
N ASP A 45 -7.70 -14.95 1.35
CA ASP A 45 -8.09 -13.99 0.31
C ASP A 45 -9.57 -13.59 0.43
N PRO A 46 -9.90 -12.32 0.77
CA PRO A 46 -11.27 -11.85 0.94
C PRO A 46 -12.01 -11.59 -0.39
N ASN A 47 -11.37 -11.82 -1.52
CA ASN A 47 -12.01 -11.75 -2.85
C ASN A 47 -12.59 -13.10 -3.28
N LEU A 48 -12.14 -14.20 -2.66
CA LEU A 48 -12.67 -15.52 -2.91
C LEU A 48 -13.91 -15.77 -2.03
N PRO A 49 -14.94 -16.43 -2.57
CA PRO A 49 -16.01 -16.95 -1.74
C PRO A 49 -15.44 -18.04 -0.81
N GLU A 50 -16.05 -18.20 0.37
CA GLU A 50 -15.51 -19.02 1.46
C GLU A 50 -15.24 -20.48 1.04
N ASP A 51 -16.02 -21.00 0.08
CA ASP A 51 -15.89 -22.35 -0.50
C ASP A 51 -14.66 -22.52 -1.40
N GLN A 52 -14.04 -21.42 -1.86
CA GLN A 52 -12.86 -21.40 -2.71
C GLN A 52 -11.58 -21.02 -1.96
N VAL A 53 -11.69 -20.60 -0.70
CA VAL A 53 -10.53 -20.34 0.16
C VAL A 53 -9.95 -21.69 0.57
N CYS A 54 -8.63 -21.85 0.41
CA CYS A 54 -7.98 -23.07 0.86
C CYS A 54 -8.14 -23.17 2.39
N PRO A 55 -8.60 -24.31 2.93
CA PRO A 55 -8.61 -24.51 4.37
C PRO A 55 -7.17 -24.53 4.89
N ALA A 56 -6.95 -23.95 6.07
CA ALA A 56 -5.66 -24.07 6.73
C ALA A 56 -5.31 -25.56 6.91
N PRO A 57 -4.06 -25.97 6.67
CA PRO A 57 -3.69 -27.36 6.77
C PRO A 57 -3.86 -27.87 8.19
N VAL A 58 -4.58 -29.00 8.30
CA VAL A 58 -4.75 -29.75 9.54
C VAL A 58 -3.92 -31.01 9.43
N ALA A 59 -3.16 -31.33 10.46
CA ALA A 59 -2.45 -32.59 10.51
C ALA A 59 -3.44 -33.76 10.43
N SER A 60 -3.05 -34.86 9.78
CA SER A 60 -3.91 -36.04 9.60
C SER A 60 -4.38 -36.66 10.92
N ARG A 61 -3.70 -36.38 12.03
CA ARG A 61 -4.01 -36.86 13.38
C ARG A 61 -3.69 -35.80 14.43
N GLU A 62 -4.40 -35.85 15.55
CA GLU A 62 -4.18 -34.97 16.71
C GLU A 62 -3.09 -35.50 17.65
N THR A 63 -2.86 -36.82 17.64
CA THR A 63 -1.94 -37.50 18.55
C THR A 63 -0.92 -38.34 17.81
N TYR A 64 0.26 -38.48 18.41
CA TYR A 64 1.29 -39.40 17.94
C TYR A 64 0.77 -40.82 17.88
N LEU A 65 1.24 -41.56 16.87
CA LEU A 65 0.97 -42.99 16.72
C LEU A 65 1.50 -43.75 17.95
N HIS A 66 0.64 -44.52 18.60
CA HIS A 66 1.07 -45.40 19.69
C HIS A 66 1.58 -46.73 19.13
N PRO A 67 2.67 -47.33 19.66
CA PRO A 67 3.18 -48.63 19.19
C PRO A 67 2.12 -49.75 19.16
N SER A 68 1.12 -49.68 20.05
CA SER A 68 0.01 -50.62 20.10
C SER A 68 -0.91 -50.59 18.87
N GLU A 69 -0.86 -49.51 18.08
CA GLU A 69 -1.61 -49.40 16.83
C GLU A 69 -1.01 -50.26 15.69
N ILE A 70 0.26 -50.68 15.82
CA ILE A 70 0.92 -51.57 14.85
C ILE A 70 0.91 -53.01 15.37
N ASN A 71 1.24 -53.20 16.65
CA ASN A 71 1.15 -54.49 17.31
C ASN A 71 0.39 -54.32 18.63
N PRO A 72 -0.83 -54.88 18.77
CA PRO A 72 -1.66 -54.70 19.97
C PRO A 72 -0.99 -55.08 21.29
N GLU A 73 0.02 -55.96 21.26
CA GLU A 73 0.76 -56.39 22.46
C GLU A 73 1.96 -55.48 22.77
N ALA A 74 2.35 -54.60 21.85
CA ALA A 74 3.43 -53.66 22.05
C ALA A 74 2.96 -52.43 22.84
N THR A 75 3.39 -52.35 24.10
CA THR A 75 3.23 -51.17 24.96
C THR A 75 4.32 -50.14 24.70
N ASN A 76 5.46 -50.56 24.13
CA ASN A 76 6.59 -49.70 23.79
C ASN A 76 7.18 -50.08 22.42
N SER A 77 7.81 -49.14 21.73
CA SER A 77 8.46 -49.34 20.44
C SER A 77 9.54 -50.42 20.45
N LEU A 78 10.18 -50.66 21.61
CA LEU A 78 11.17 -51.73 21.79
C LEU A 78 10.59 -53.16 21.70
N GLN A 79 9.27 -53.30 21.86
CA GLN A 79 8.56 -54.58 21.77
C GLN A 79 8.09 -54.89 20.34
N LEU A 80 8.33 -53.97 19.40
CA LEU A 80 8.04 -54.19 17.99
C LEU A 80 9.10 -55.10 17.37
N SER A 81 8.67 -55.95 16.42
CA SER A 81 9.60 -56.68 15.56
C SER A 81 10.47 -55.71 14.75
N LYS A 82 11.55 -56.18 14.12
CA LYS A 82 12.40 -55.29 13.31
C LYS A 82 11.62 -54.69 12.14
N GLU A 83 10.74 -55.48 11.54
CA GLU A 83 9.85 -55.10 10.45
C GLU A 83 8.81 -54.08 10.92
N ASP A 84 8.13 -54.33 12.06
CA ASP A 84 7.13 -53.42 12.63
C ASP A 84 7.75 -52.11 13.14
N HIS A 85 8.97 -52.17 13.67
CA HIS A 85 9.70 -51.00 14.12
C HIS A 85 10.10 -50.10 12.93
N GLU A 86 10.45 -50.68 11.79
CA GLU A 86 10.75 -49.92 10.57
C GLU A 86 9.46 -49.29 10.00
N LEU A 87 8.33 -50.01 10.01
CA LEU A 87 7.03 -49.45 9.65
C LEU A 87 6.63 -48.30 10.59
N TYR A 88 6.76 -48.49 11.90
CA TYR A 88 6.50 -47.47 12.93
C TYR A 88 7.33 -46.21 12.66
N ARG A 89 8.64 -46.37 12.44
CA ARG A 89 9.54 -45.27 12.15
C ARG A 89 9.10 -44.48 10.91
N ARG A 90 8.69 -45.16 9.84
CA ARG A 90 8.22 -44.50 8.61
C ARG A 90 6.95 -43.69 8.84
N ILE A 91 5.95 -44.27 9.51
CA ILE A 91 4.68 -43.59 9.79
C ILE A 91 4.90 -42.38 10.70
N VAL A 92 5.68 -42.54 11.78
CA VAL A 92 6.04 -41.43 12.67
C VAL A 92 6.80 -40.34 11.93
N SER A 93 7.74 -40.71 11.04
CA SER A 93 8.47 -39.73 10.23
C SER A 93 7.55 -38.95 9.29
N GLN A 94 6.59 -39.62 8.65
CA GLN A 94 5.60 -38.96 7.78
C GLN A 94 4.71 -38.01 8.58
N PHE A 95 4.17 -38.48 9.71
CA PHE A 95 3.34 -37.68 10.60
C PHE A 95 4.08 -36.45 11.11
N ASN A 96 5.35 -36.59 11.54
CA ASN A 96 6.17 -35.47 11.98
C ASN A 96 6.39 -34.45 10.87
N GLY A 97 6.54 -34.90 9.61
CA GLY A 97 6.65 -34.04 8.44
C GLY A 97 5.35 -33.25 8.19
N GLU A 98 4.22 -33.94 8.17
CA GLU A 98 2.89 -33.33 8.00
C GLU A 98 2.58 -32.32 9.12
N TRP A 99 2.83 -32.71 10.38
CA TRP A 99 2.64 -31.87 11.55
C TRP A 99 3.53 -30.62 11.52
N SER A 100 4.82 -30.79 11.24
CA SER A 100 5.78 -29.69 11.13
C SER A 100 5.38 -28.71 10.03
N TRP A 101 4.93 -29.21 8.87
CA TRP A 101 4.44 -28.38 7.78
C TRP A 101 3.15 -27.63 8.15
N ALA A 102 2.17 -28.33 8.75
CA ALA A 102 0.92 -27.72 9.19
C ALA A 102 1.17 -26.62 10.25
N GLU A 103 2.02 -26.89 11.23
CA GLU A 103 2.40 -25.92 12.26
C GLU A 103 3.16 -24.72 11.66
N HIS A 104 4.04 -24.96 10.69
CA HIS A 104 4.74 -23.90 9.97
C HIS A 104 3.74 -22.97 9.26
N VAL A 105 2.81 -23.52 8.50
CA VAL A 105 1.77 -22.73 7.81
C VAL A 105 0.90 -21.98 8.81
N ARG A 106 0.47 -22.64 9.90
CA ARG A 106 -0.34 -22.01 10.95
C ARG A 106 0.38 -20.85 11.62
N SER A 107 1.68 -21.01 11.90
CA SER A 107 2.53 -19.95 12.43
C SER A 107 2.56 -18.74 11.50
N LYS A 108 2.67 -18.96 10.18
CA LYS A 108 2.65 -17.89 9.18
C LYS A 108 1.30 -17.20 9.03
N ILE A 109 0.21 -17.96 9.08
CA ILE A 109 -1.15 -17.40 9.12
C ILE A 109 -1.32 -16.52 10.37
N ASN A 110 -0.84 -16.97 11.53
CA ASN A 110 -0.90 -16.21 12.78
C ASN A 110 -0.03 -14.94 12.74
N GLU A 111 1.11 -14.97 12.05
CA GLU A 111 1.95 -13.79 11.82
C GLU A 111 1.17 -12.69 11.08
N VAL A 112 0.47 -13.04 10.00
CA VAL A 112 -0.40 -12.11 9.26
C VAL A 112 -1.60 -11.69 10.11
N ASN A 113 -2.22 -12.60 10.85
CA ASN A 113 -3.33 -12.29 11.75
C ASN A 113 -2.95 -11.25 12.81
N ASN A 114 -1.77 -11.38 13.40
CA ASN A 114 -1.25 -10.41 14.36
C ASN A 114 -1.03 -9.04 13.72
N PHE A 115 -0.51 -9.01 12.49
CA PHE A 115 -0.40 -7.78 11.72
C PHE A 115 -1.76 -7.11 11.48
N ILE A 116 -2.78 -7.89 11.09
CA ILE A 116 -4.15 -7.40 10.89
C ILE A 116 -4.69 -6.78 12.19
N ILE A 117 -4.61 -7.50 13.32
CA ILE A 117 -5.13 -7.04 14.62
C ILE A 117 -4.40 -5.79 15.11
N ALA A 118 -3.06 -5.77 14.98
CA ALA A 118 -2.24 -4.64 15.43
C ALA A 118 -2.55 -3.35 14.65
N ASN A 119 -2.78 -3.47 13.35
CA ASN A 119 -2.98 -2.32 12.46
C ASN A 119 -4.45 -1.94 12.26
N MET A 120 -5.39 -2.66 12.86
CA MET A 120 -6.83 -2.36 12.79
C MET A 120 -7.27 -1.36 13.87
N PHE A 121 -8.35 -0.62 13.59
CA PHE A 121 -8.95 0.30 14.57
C PHE A 121 -9.29 -0.42 15.88
N PRO A 122 -9.04 0.22 17.03
CA PRO A 122 -9.38 -0.33 18.35
C PRO A 122 -10.85 -0.76 18.48
N GLU A 123 -11.77 -0.03 17.84
CA GLU A 123 -13.21 -0.25 17.89
C GLU A 123 -13.65 -1.64 17.38
N TYR A 124 -12.94 -2.19 16.38
CA TYR A 124 -13.29 -3.49 15.80
C TYR A 124 -12.53 -4.66 16.44
N ARG A 125 -11.52 -4.38 17.28
CA ARG A 125 -10.71 -5.44 17.91
C ARG A 125 -11.55 -6.38 18.75
N TYR A 126 -12.52 -5.85 19.49
CA TYR A 126 -13.42 -6.68 20.31
C TYR A 126 -14.36 -7.54 19.46
N ILE A 127 -14.88 -6.99 18.36
CA ILE A 127 -15.84 -7.68 17.47
C ILE A 127 -15.16 -8.83 16.71
N LEU A 128 -13.88 -8.65 16.40
CA LEU A 128 -13.12 -9.53 15.52
C LEU A 128 -12.13 -10.44 16.25
N LEU A 129 -12.10 -10.44 17.58
CA LEU A 129 -11.09 -11.17 18.35
C LEU A 129 -11.05 -12.67 18.01
N ASP A 130 -12.23 -13.30 17.97
CA ASP A 130 -12.39 -14.75 17.80
C ASP A 130 -12.55 -15.20 16.34
N LYS A 131 -12.34 -14.28 15.39
CA LYS A 131 -12.53 -14.56 13.96
C LYS A 131 -11.27 -15.03 13.27
N THR A 132 -11.44 -15.83 12.23
CA THR A 132 -10.34 -16.21 11.32
C THR A 132 -9.80 -14.98 10.57
N PRO A 133 -8.55 -15.02 10.07
CA PRO A 133 -8.00 -13.95 9.25
C PRO A 133 -8.87 -13.63 8.02
N TYR A 134 -9.43 -14.66 7.38
CA TYR A 134 -10.38 -14.49 6.27
C TYR A 134 -11.61 -13.67 6.70
N GLU A 135 -12.31 -14.08 7.75
CA GLU A 135 -13.50 -13.37 8.23
C GLU A 135 -13.19 -11.92 8.65
N LYS A 136 -12.02 -11.69 9.25
CA LYS A 136 -11.54 -10.34 9.59
C LYS A 136 -11.42 -9.49 8.32
N LEU A 137 -10.76 -10.02 7.30
CA LEU A 137 -10.56 -9.31 6.04
C LEU A 137 -11.87 -9.07 5.29
N VAL A 138 -12.79 -10.04 5.28
CA VAL A 138 -14.13 -9.88 4.70
C VAL A 138 -14.93 -8.79 5.42
N PHE A 139 -14.93 -8.79 6.75
CA PHE A 139 -15.61 -7.77 7.55
C PHE A 139 -15.04 -6.37 7.27
N LEU A 140 -13.71 -6.25 7.30
CA LEU A 140 -13.02 -4.99 7.05
C LEU A 140 -13.27 -4.50 5.62
N LYS A 141 -13.26 -5.40 4.65
CA LYS A 141 -13.58 -5.11 3.25
C LYS A 141 -14.99 -4.54 3.14
N GLN A 142 -16.00 -5.20 3.68
CA GLN A 142 -17.38 -4.70 3.64
C GLN A 142 -17.55 -3.30 4.25
N ARG A 143 -16.70 -2.94 5.22
CA ARG A 143 -16.81 -1.69 5.97
C ARG A 143 -16.00 -0.53 5.36
N PHE A 144 -14.82 -0.82 4.82
CA PHE A 144 -13.82 0.17 4.41
C PHE A 144 -13.51 0.17 2.93
N GLU A 145 -13.86 -0.88 2.20
CA GLU A 145 -13.87 -0.83 0.75
C GLU A 145 -14.81 0.31 0.35
N PRO A 146 -14.32 1.33 -0.39
CA PRO A 146 -15.15 2.45 -0.80
C PRO A 146 -16.42 1.90 -1.45
N ILE A 147 -17.57 2.16 -0.83
CA ILE A 147 -18.85 1.66 -1.33
C ILE A 147 -19.10 2.37 -2.66
N VAL A 148 -18.76 1.72 -3.77
CA VAL A 148 -19.38 2.02 -5.05
C VAL A 148 -20.85 1.62 -4.87
N ARG A 149 -21.68 2.54 -4.38
CA ARG A 149 -23.11 2.31 -4.11
C ARG A 149 -23.76 1.80 -5.40
N ARG A 150 -24.01 0.49 -5.47
CA ARG A 150 -24.88 -0.11 -6.48
C ARG A 150 -26.30 0.45 -6.28
N PRO A 151 -26.90 1.19 -7.22
CA PRO A 151 -28.33 1.38 -7.22
C PRO A 151 -28.95 0.03 -7.62
N LYS A 152 -29.92 -0.47 -6.84
CA LYS A 152 -30.73 -1.63 -7.24
C LYS A 152 -31.42 -1.31 -8.57
N GLY A 153 -31.06 -2.02 -9.64
CA GLY A 153 -31.77 -2.00 -10.93
C GLY A 153 -31.02 -1.46 -12.16
N ALA A 154 -29.72 -1.13 -12.08
CA ALA A 154 -28.98 -0.66 -13.25
C ALA A 154 -28.25 -1.80 -13.98
N THR A 155 -28.76 -2.22 -15.13
CA THR A 155 -28.20 -3.30 -15.97
C THR A 155 -26.94 -2.88 -16.75
N THR A 156 -26.49 -1.63 -16.70
CA THR A 156 -25.26 -1.22 -17.39
C THR A 156 -24.68 0.05 -16.78
N TYR A 157 -23.72 -0.07 -15.86
CA TYR A 157 -22.74 0.99 -15.59
C TYR A 157 -21.39 0.38 -15.21
N ARG A 158 -20.35 0.89 -15.87
CA ARG A 158 -18.95 0.47 -15.79
C ARG A 158 -18.39 0.87 -14.42
N ILE A 159 -18.13 -0.12 -13.57
CA ILE A 159 -17.62 0.04 -12.19
C ILE A 159 -16.15 0.55 -12.17
N GLU A 160 -15.51 0.63 -13.33
CA GLU A 160 -14.11 1.06 -13.54
C GLU A 160 -13.81 2.53 -13.16
N ASP A 161 -14.83 3.35 -12.90
CA ASP A 161 -14.65 4.80 -12.78
C ASP A 161 -14.56 5.36 -11.35
N SER A 162 -14.79 4.63 -10.26
CA SER A 162 -14.76 5.28 -8.92
C SER A 162 -13.38 5.78 -8.47
N PRO A 163 -12.30 4.94 -8.46
CA PRO A 163 -10.95 5.41 -8.14
C PRO A 163 -10.41 6.39 -9.18
N ARG A 164 -10.64 6.11 -10.48
CA ARG A 164 -10.26 6.98 -11.59
C ARG A 164 -10.94 8.35 -11.49
N GLN A 165 -12.23 8.40 -11.17
CA GLN A 165 -12.98 9.63 -10.99
C GLN A 165 -12.53 10.38 -9.73
N ARG A 166 -12.17 9.68 -8.66
CA ARG A 166 -11.56 10.29 -7.46
C ARG A 166 -10.25 10.99 -7.80
N VAL A 167 -9.32 10.30 -8.46
CA VAL A 167 -8.03 10.88 -8.89
C VAL A 167 -8.26 12.04 -9.85
N ARG A 168 -9.16 11.89 -10.82
CA ARG A 168 -9.55 12.95 -11.76
C ARG A 168 -10.13 14.18 -11.05
N ASN A 169 -11.01 13.99 -10.07
CA ASN A 169 -11.60 15.08 -9.31
C ASN A 169 -10.53 15.79 -8.45
N ALA A 170 -9.68 15.02 -7.76
CA ALA A 170 -8.59 15.56 -6.95
C ALA A 170 -7.57 16.34 -7.79
N TRP A 171 -7.25 15.84 -8.98
CA TRP A 171 -6.41 16.54 -9.96
C TRP A 171 -7.02 17.87 -10.39
N ARG A 172 -8.28 17.87 -10.84
CA ARG A 172 -9.02 19.09 -11.24
C ARG A 172 -9.12 20.10 -10.10
N ASP A 173 -9.27 19.62 -8.86
CA ASP A 173 -9.29 20.48 -7.68
C ASP A 173 -7.93 21.13 -7.43
N LEU A 174 -6.81 20.41 -7.61
CA LEU A 174 -5.47 20.99 -7.53
C LEU A 174 -5.19 22.03 -8.62
N VAL A 175 -5.68 21.80 -9.85
CA VAL A 175 -5.56 22.77 -10.94
C VAL A 175 -6.29 24.07 -10.61
N ARG A 176 -7.50 23.97 -10.04
CA ARG A 176 -8.36 25.12 -9.75
C ARG A 176 -7.99 25.88 -8.48
N ARG A 177 -7.44 25.19 -7.49
CA ARG A 177 -7.19 25.78 -6.17
C ARG A 177 -5.71 26.13 -6.04
N PRO A 178 -5.35 27.43 -6.00
CA PRO A 178 -3.98 27.83 -5.76
C PRO A 178 -3.51 27.37 -4.37
N ILE A 179 -2.18 27.34 -4.19
CA ILE A 179 -1.58 26.92 -2.92
C ILE A 179 -2.14 27.79 -1.78
N GLY A 180 -2.96 27.19 -0.92
CA GLY A 180 -3.56 27.87 0.22
C GLY A 180 -2.54 28.05 1.35
N LYS A 181 -2.95 27.81 2.60
CA LYS A 181 -2.06 27.81 3.77
C LYS A 181 -1.15 26.58 3.87
N THR A 182 -1.18 25.67 2.90
CA THR A 182 -0.43 24.41 2.91
C THR A 182 1.04 24.64 2.57
N SER A 183 1.94 23.89 3.20
CA SER A 183 3.37 23.98 2.88
C SER A 183 3.64 23.57 1.43
N ILE A 184 4.54 24.28 0.76
CA ILE A 184 4.88 24.05 -0.64
C ILE A 184 5.39 22.63 -0.90
N ASN A 185 6.16 22.07 0.03
CA ASN A 185 6.65 20.70 -0.09
C ASN A 185 5.50 19.69 -0.03
N LYS A 186 4.49 19.89 0.83
CA LYS A 186 3.32 19.02 0.90
C LYS A 186 2.45 19.14 -0.34
N TRP A 187 2.30 20.36 -0.87
CA TRP A 187 1.56 20.61 -2.10
C TRP A 187 2.22 19.93 -3.31
N LEU A 188 3.55 20.06 -3.46
CA LEU A 188 4.31 19.38 -4.53
C LEU A 188 4.28 17.85 -4.38
N ALA A 189 4.36 17.33 -3.15
CA ALA A 189 4.20 15.90 -2.91
C ALA A 189 2.80 15.39 -3.32
N THR A 190 1.77 16.21 -3.17
CA THR A 190 0.40 15.86 -3.60
C THR A 190 0.29 15.80 -5.12
N TRP A 191 0.89 16.75 -5.84
CA TRP A 191 0.99 16.71 -7.31
C TRP A 191 1.73 15.47 -7.81
N SER A 192 2.91 15.18 -7.23
CA SER A 192 3.72 14.01 -7.59
C SER A 192 2.95 12.70 -7.36
N LYS A 193 2.28 12.57 -6.19
CA LYS A 193 1.44 11.42 -5.87
C LYS A 193 0.30 11.22 -6.87
N LEU A 194 -0.50 12.27 -7.14
CA LEU A 194 -1.65 12.16 -8.04
C LEU A 194 -1.25 11.90 -9.49
N TYR A 195 -0.10 12.44 -9.92
CA TYR A 195 0.45 12.13 -11.23
C TYR A 195 0.80 10.64 -11.35
N GLU A 196 1.50 10.06 -10.37
CA GLU A 196 1.82 8.62 -10.36
C GLU A 196 0.57 7.74 -10.28
N GLU A 197 -0.40 8.11 -9.44
CA GLU A 197 -1.70 7.41 -9.38
C GLU A 197 -2.45 7.48 -10.70
N GLY A 198 -2.52 8.66 -11.33
CA GLY A 198 -3.17 8.88 -12.61
C GLY A 198 -2.48 8.13 -13.76
N LYS A 199 -1.15 8.08 -13.74
CA LYS A 199 -0.33 7.33 -14.70
C LYS A 199 -0.51 5.83 -14.55
N ALA A 200 -0.50 5.31 -13.33
CA ALA A 200 -0.75 3.90 -13.05
C ALA A 200 -2.15 3.47 -13.50
N MET A 201 -3.15 4.35 -13.35
CA MET A 201 -4.54 4.09 -13.76
C MET A 201 -4.84 4.43 -15.23
N GLN A 202 -3.86 4.95 -15.98
CA GLN A 202 -3.99 5.41 -17.37
C GLN A 202 -5.13 6.41 -17.57
N ILE A 203 -5.23 7.42 -16.68
CA ILE A 203 -6.22 8.48 -16.79
C ILE A 203 -5.81 9.42 -17.93
N PRO A 204 -6.60 9.54 -19.02
CA PRO A 204 -6.22 10.32 -20.19
C PRO A 204 -5.87 11.77 -19.88
N GLU A 205 -6.58 12.40 -18.94
CA GLU A 205 -6.34 13.80 -18.59
C GLU A 205 -5.04 14.06 -17.80
N ILE A 206 -4.38 13.02 -17.28
CA ILE A 206 -3.18 13.13 -16.43
C ILE A 206 -1.95 12.54 -17.12
N ALA A 207 -2.11 11.41 -17.80
CA ALA A 207 -1.02 10.70 -18.45
C ALA A 207 -1.54 10.06 -19.74
N TYR A 208 -1.79 10.89 -20.76
CA TYR A 208 -2.12 10.40 -22.09
C TYR A 208 -0.86 9.91 -22.80
N LYS A 209 -0.91 8.70 -23.37
CA LYS A 209 0.06 8.24 -24.36
C LYS A 209 -0.59 8.35 -25.73
N SER A 210 -0.09 9.26 -26.57
CA SER A 210 -0.28 9.24 -28.01
C SER A 210 1.09 9.28 -28.66
N ASP A 211 1.27 8.56 -29.77
CA ASP A 211 2.50 8.58 -30.57
C ASP A 211 2.88 9.99 -31.06
N GLU A 212 1.95 10.96 -30.94
CA GLU A 212 2.08 12.34 -31.40
C GLU A 212 2.41 13.37 -30.29
N TYR A 213 2.24 13.03 -28.99
CA TYR A 213 2.43 14.00 -27.89
C TYR A 213 3.29 13.43 -26.73
N PRO A 214 4.25 14.22 -26.18
CA PRO A 214 5.03 13.80 -25.02
C PRO A 214 4.13 13.50 -23.82
N GLN A 215 4.41 12.37 -23.14
CA GLN A 215 3.59 11.74 -22.11
C GLN A 215 3.15 12.66 -20.94
N ASP A 216 3.80 13.81 -20.76
CA ASP A 216 3.67 14.67 -19.59
C ASP A 216 3.17 16.08 -19.91
N ARG A 217 2.96 16.43 -21.19
CA ARG A 217 2.72 17.82 -21.61
C ARG A 217 1.49 18.44 -20.95
N ASP A 218 0.35 17.75 -20.97
CA ASP A 218 -0.90 18.24 -20.41
C ASP A 218 -0.83 18.37 -18.88
N ALA A 219 -0.18 17.41 -18.22
CA ALA A 219 0.03 17.47 -16.78
C ALA A 219 0.90 18.67 -16.37
N ILE A 220 1.94 18.97 -17.16
CA ILE A 220 2.78 20.14 -16.97
C ILE A 220 1.96 21.43 -17.15
N TYR A 221 1.13 21.54 -18.20
CA TYR A 221 0.26 22.71 -18.40
C TYR A 221 -0.68 22.96 -17.22
N ASP A 222 -1.30 21.89 -16.71
CA ASP A 222 -2.19 21.93 -15.55
C ASP A 222 -1.47 22.41 -14.29
N PHE A 223 -0.25 21.92 -14.05
CA PHE A 223 0.59 22.40 -12.96
C PHE A 223 0.96 23.88 -13.11
N LEU A 224 1.38 24.31 -14.30
CA LEU A 224 1.74 25.71 -14.57
C LEU A 224 0.52 26.64 -14.44
N HIS A 225 -0.67 26.17 -14.82
CA HIS A 225 -1.92 26.89 -14.57
C HIS A 225 -2.17 27.09 -13.07
N ALA A 226 -1.96 26.06 -12.27
CA ALA A 226 -2.11 26.15 -10.82
C ALA A 226 -1.06 27.07 -10.16
N VAL A 227 0.16 27.14 -10.72
CA VAL A 227 1.27 28.00 -10.22
C VAL A 227 1.07 29.47 -10.57
N GLN A 228 0.47 29.77 -11.73
CA GLN A 228 0.37 31.12 -12.28
C GLN A 228 -0.16 32.18 -11.29
N PRO A 229 -1.20 31.94 -10.47
CA PRO A 229 -1.73 32.94 -9.54
C PRO A 229 -0.72 33.43 -8.48
N PHE A 230 0.40 32.73 -8.25
CA PHE A 230 1.37 33.10 -7.22
C PHE A 230 2.83 33.12 -7.66
N ASP A 231 3.16 32.59 -8.84
CA ASP A 231 4.47 32.78 -9.48
C ASP A 231 4.32 32.85 -11.01
N GLU A 232 3.70 33.94 -11.48
CA GLU A 232 3.43 34.20 -12.90
C GLU A 232 4.70 34.12 -13.77
N ILE A 233 5.81 34.68 -13.30
CA ILE A 233 7.09 34.66 -14.02
C ILE A 233 7.56 33.23 -14.28
N PHE A 234 7.47 32.36 -13.27
CA PHE A 234 7.81 30.95 -13.46
C PHE A 234 6.88 30.28 -14.47
N ALA A 235 5.57 30.51 -14.34
CA ALA A 235 4.57 29.89 -15.20
C ALA A 235 4.76 30.27 -16.67
N VAL A 236 5.01 31.55 -16.98
CA VAL A 236 5.23 32.01 -18.37
C VAL A 236 6.51 31.43 -18.96
N LEU A 237 7.64 31.53 -18.25
CA LEU A 237 8.92 31.02 -18.75
C LEU A 237 8.91 29.52 -19.01
N TRP A 238 8.18 28.75 -18.21
CA TRP A 238 8.04 27.31 -18.41
C TRP A 238 7.03 26.95 -19.49
N ARG A 239 5.98 27.76 -19.72
CA ARG A 239 5.08 27.59 -20.87
C ARG A 239 5.82 27.75 -22.20
N GLU A 240 6.69 28.76 -22.31
CA GLU A 240 7.50 28.96 -23.52
C GLU A 240 8.44 27.78 -23.77
N LYS A 241 9.04 27.22 -22.70
CA LYS A 241 9.92 26.06 -22.82
C LYS A 241 9.19 24.80 -23.30
N ILE A 242 7.98 24.55 -22.83
CA ILE A 242 7.22 23.33 -23.17
C ILE A 242 6.62 23.36 -24.59
N GLU A 243 6.65 24.53 -25.24
CA GLU A 243 6.27 24.70 -26.65
C GLU A 243 7.43 24.40 -27.61
N ASP A 244 8.67 24.25 -27.11
CA ASP A 244 9.81 23.82 -27.92
C ASP A 244 9.59 22.37 -28.40
N PRO A 245 9.62 22.09 -29.72
CA PRO A 245 9.47 20.74 -30.24
C PRO A 245 10.55 19.75 -29.77
N ASN A 246 11.69 20.22 -29.24
CA ASN A 246 12.73 19.39 -28.63
C ASN A 246 12.55 19.20 -27.11
N PHE A 247 11.41 19.63 -26.55
CA PHE A 247 11.17 19.59 -25.11
C PHE A 247 10.96 18.16 -24.61
N ALA A 248 11.99 17.61 -23.95
CA ALA A 248 12.01 16.25 -23.39
C ALA A 248 12.12 16.24 -21.86
N ILE A 249 11.45 17.17 -21.18
CA ILE A 249 11.49 17.28 -19.72
C ILE A 249 10.28 16.54 -19.11
N SER A 250 10.52 15.76 -18.05
CA SER A 250 9.45 15.02 -17.37
C SER A 250 8.65 15.91 -16.40
N PHE A 251 7.45 15.46 -16.04
CA PHE A 251 6.63 16.16 -15.04
C PHE A 251 7.38 16.39 -13.70
N HIS A 252 8.14 15.39 -13.23
CA HIS A 252 8.92 15.49 -11.98
C HIS A 252 10.06 16.50 -12.06
N ASP A 253 10.67 16.67 -13.23
CA ASP A 253 11.72 17.67 -13.43
C ASP A 253 11.16 19.10 -13.30
N VAL A 254 9.93 19.33 -13.79
CA VAL A 254 9.24 20.63 -13.62
C VAL A 254 8.92 20.89 -12.15
N LEU A 255 8.45 19.88 -11.40
CA LEU A 255 8.22 20.01 -9.96
C LEU A 255 9.51 20.34 -9.21
N ALA A 256 10.62 19.67 -9.56
CA ALA A 256 11.93 19.92 -8.97
C ALA A 256 12.46 21.33 -9.29
N ALA A 257 12.30 21.77 -10.54
CA ALA A 257 12.68 23.12 -10.96
C ALA A 257 11.88 24.19 -10.23
N PHE A 258 10.56 23.99 -10.05
CA PHE A 258 9.74 24.92 -9.29
C PHE A 258 10.16 24.99 -7.82
N ARG A 259 10.45 23.84 -7.21
CA ARG A 259 10.96 23.77 -5.84
C ARG A 259 12.26 24.57 -5.69
N ASN A 260 13.19 24.39 -6.61
CA ASN A 260 14.47 25.11 -6.61
C ASN A 260 14.29 26.61 -6.79
N HIS A 261 13.44 27.04 -7.73
CA HIS A 261 13.10 28.45 -7.95
C HIS A 261 12.56 29.13 -6.70
N ARG A 262 11.68 28.44 -5.97
CA ARG A 262 11.09 28.97 -4.72
C ARG A 262 12.10 29.02 -3.58
N ASN A 263 12.99 28.04 -3.47
CA ASN A 263 14.07 28.06 -2.48
C ASN A 263 15.04 29.22 -2.74
N VAL A 264 15.43 29.46 -3.99
CA VAL A 264 16.32 30.57 -4.37
C VAL A 264 15.66 31.93 -4.10
N LYS A 265 14.39 32.12 -4.49
CA LYS A 265 13.62 33.33 -4.17
C LYS A 265 13.50 33.55 -2.66
N GLY A 266 13.25 32.48 -1.89
CA GLY A 266 13.17 32.54 -0.43
C GLY A 266 14.50 32.96 0.21
N ALA A 267 15.62 32.42 -0.26
CA ALA A 267 16.96 32.78 0.19
C ALA A 267 17.30 34.24 -0.12
N ALA A 268 17.01 34.70 -1.35
CA ALA A 268 17.23 36.09 -1.75
C ALA A 268 16.40 37.08 -0.91
N LYS A 269 15.13 36.74 -0.61
CA LYS A 269 14.26 37.56 0.25
C LYS A 269 14.79 37.64 1.69
N SER A 270 15.30 36.53 2.23
CA SER A 270 15.88 36.49 3.58
C SER A 270 17.18 37.32 3.68
N GLN A 271 18.03 37.28 2.65
CA GLN A 271 19.24 38.10 2.57
C GLN A 271 18.94 39.59 2.47
N LEU A 272 17.93 39.98 1.68
CA LEU A 272 17.47 41.37 1.58
C LEU A 272 16.83 41.87 2.89
N ALA A 273 16.08 41.05 3.61
CA ALA A 273 15.54 41.41 4.91
C ALA A 273 16.64 41.57 5.97
N SER A 274 17.67 40.72 5.93
CA SER A 274 18.81 40.79 6.84
C SER A 274 19.71 42.00 6.57
N SER A 275 19.88 42.40 5.30
CA SER A 275 20.65 43.60 4.95
C SER A 275 19.89 44.90 5.22
N ALA A 276 18.54 44.89 5.10
CA ALA A 276 17.71 46.03 5.48
C ALA A 276 17.66 46.26 7.01
N ALA A 277 17.80 45.20 7.82
CA ALA A 277 17.88 45.29 9.28
C ALA A 277 19.24 45.80 9.79
N TRP A 278 20.29 45.79 8.95
CA TRP A 278 21.62 46.34 9.22
C TRP A 278 21.79 47.70 8.54
N ARG A 279 21.07 48.73 9.00
CA ARG A 279 21.47 50.13 8.77
C ARG A 279 21.82 50.76 10.11
N PRO A 280 23.10 51.08 10.39
CA PRO A 280 23.45 51.85 11.57
C PRO A 280 23.03 53.31 11.35
N SER A 281 22.41 53.88 12.39
CA SER A 281 22.01 55.29 12.48
C SER A 281 23.18 56.26 12.38
#